data_AF-A0A7Y5CZU0-F1
#
_entry.id   AF-A0A7Y5CZU0-F1
#
_cell.length_a   1.000
_cell.length_b   1.000
_cell.length_c   1.000
_cell.angle_alpha   90.00
_cell.angle_beta   90.00
_cell.angle_gamma   90.00
#
_symmetry.space_group_name_H-M   'P 1'
#
loop_
_entity.id
_entity.type
_entity.pdbx_description
1 polymer ?
#
loop_
_entity_poly.entity_id
_entity_poly.type
_entity_poly.pdbx_seq_one_letter_code
_entity_poly.pdbx_strand_id
1 'polypeptide(L)'
;MLRKASMYDGKCDDFDLKVTISYLGLYMNRFAELTLYGCGILTVLLLNAGLFSCTSSKGEQKQPEISDSIPKSHFGIDPSSPNPVVIGGRLMTFYEINFDNFTKDTVRLDGVKIMNAYNTTAIASFSGGSLSAIHTLKNKARVGKNIIPPGASSTVYLEIALPSTSGNLSIYHNIEYTRSLETRHFSGASISILPSERNILGPPLGEGLWAAVYDPNWERGHRRVQYIVDGKPWLPGRYAIDFIKMDEKGKYAKGDEDQIKNWYGYGADVLAVQDAYVIAVDTTFTESPTLSGHKDYSPERATGNYICLYFPGFFAFYEHLKPGSIKVKEGQTVAKGEVIASLGYTGNTTGPHLHFHLAKGKSPLGSEGKPYVFDQFTLMGKYDDFSKFGKERWTDLKKGKRIIKEEFPVSNTIINFR
;
A
#
# COMPACT_ATOMS: atom_id res chain seq x y z
N MET A 1 21.74 -1.85 -58.30
CA MET A 1 20.66 -0.91 -57.92
C MET A 1 20.49 -0.94 -56.40
N LEU A 2 21.22 -0.09 -55.69
CA LEU A 2 20.90 0.31 -54.31
C LEU A 2 20.19 1.67 -54.42
N ARG A 3 19.00 1.80 -53.85
CA ARG A 3 18.36 3.10 -53.60
C ARG A 3 19.00 3.70 -52.34
N LYS A 4 19.58 4.89 -52.47
CA LYS A 4 19.93 5.79 -51.35
C LYS A 4 18.67 6.54 -50.92
N ALA A 5 18.47 6.66 -49.61
CA ALA A 5 17.64 7.69 -48.98
C ALA A 5 18.54 8.91 -48.67
N SER A 6 18.03 10.13 -48.88
CA SER A 6 18.71 11.38 -48.55
C SER A 6 18.35 11.85 -47.14
N MET A 7 19.33 12.47 -46.48
CA MET A 7 19.17 13.28 -45.27
C MET A 7 18.33 14.54 -45.52
N TYR A 8 17.62 14.98 -44.49
CA TYR A 8 17.31 16.38 -44.24
C TYR A 8 17.63 16.70 -42.78
N ASP A 9 18.37 17.79 -42.59
CA ASP A 9 18.59 18.51 -41.34
C ASP A 9 17.28 19.09 -40.80
N GLY A 10 17.11 19.05 -39.48
CA GLY A 10 15.99 19.68 -38.79
C GLY A 10 16.03 19.48 -37.28
N LYS A 11 16.83 20.32 -36.61
CA LYS A 11 16.73 20.80 -35.21
C LYS A 11 16.09 19.86 -34.16
N CYS A 12 16.94 19.37 -33.24
CA CYS A 12 16.54 18.94 -31.91
C CYS A 12 16.08 20.16 -31.09
N ASP A 13 14.82 20.19 -30.69
CA ASP A 13 14.32 20.98 -29.57
C ASP A 13 13.49 20.05 -28.66
N ASP A 14 13.93 19.97 -27.40
CA ASP A 14 13.27 19.64 -26.13
C ASP A 14 12.53 18.30 -25.85
N PHE A 15 12.88 17.77 -24.68
CA PHE A 15 12.38 16.60 -23.96
C PHE A 15 11.08 16.87 -23.16
N ASP A 16 10.48 15.79 -22.65
CA ASP A 16 9.52 15.64 -21.51
C ASP A 16 8.01 15.56 -21.84
N LEU A 17 7.17 14.62 -21.34
CA LEU A 17 7.23 13.52 -20.35
C LEU A 17 6.05 12.54 -20.66
N LYS A 18 6.25 11.24 -20.90
CA LYS A 18 6.21 10.07 -19.98
C LYS A 18 4.88 9.80 -19.24
N VAL A 19 4.13 8.81 -19.72
CA VAL A 19 3.18 8.02 -18.90
C VAL A 19 3.98 6.92 -18.21
N THR A 20 4.15 7.00 -16.89
CA THR A 20 4.84 5.95 -16.13
C THR A 20 3.83 4.88 -15.74
N ILE A 21 3.82 3.76 -16.47
CA ILE A 21 3.27 2.48 -15.99
C ILE A 21 4.45 1.70 -15.41
N SER A 22 4.55 1.62 -14.09
CA SER A 22 5.58 0.82 -13.43
C SER A 22 5.22 -0.67 -13.51
N TYR A 23 5.67 -1.36 -14.56
CA TYR A 23 5.83 -2.82 -14.58
C TYR A 23 7.32 -3.13 -14.67
N LEU A 24 7.86 -3.77 -13.64
CA LEU A 24 9.14 -4.50 -13.72
C LEU A 24 8.97 -5.84 -13.00
N GLY A 25 8.14 -6.67 -13.60
CA GLY A 25 8.17 -8.11 -13.38
C GLY A 25 9.28 -8.70 -14.24
N LEU A 26 10.37 -9.11 -13.59
CA LEU A 26 11.28 -10.12 -14.13
C LEU A 26 10.48 -11.40 -14.43
N TYR A 27 10.70 -12.05 -15.59
CA TYR A 27 11.18 -13.44 -15.67
C TYR A 27 11.35 -13.92 -17.15
N MET A 28 12.59 -14.34 -17.47
CA MET A 28 13.04 -15.42 -18.39
C MET A 28 12.84 -15.23 -19.91
N ASN A 29 13.82 -15.49 -20.81
CA ASN A 29 14.59 -16.74 -20.96
C ASN A 29 15.79 -16.59 -21.93
N ARG A 30 16.73 -17.53 -21.81
CA ARG A 30 17.97 -17.76 -22.58
C ARG A 30 17.79 -17.74 -24.11
N PHE A 31 18.83 -17.33 -24.87
CA PHE A 31 19.45 -18.13 -25.95
C PHE A 31 20.77 -17.51 -26.47
N ALA A 32 21.79 -18.36 -26.48
CA ALA A 32 22.96 -18.52 -27.36
C ALA A 32 23.90 -17.37 -27.80
N GLU A 33 25.19 -17.73 -27.75
CA GLU A 33 26.40 -17.09 -28.28
C GLU A 33 26.32 -16.70 -29.75
N LEU A 34 27.06 -15.64 -30.16
CA LEU A 34 28.03 -15.75 -31.25
C LEU A 34 29.04 -14.59 -31.22
N THR A 35 30.32 -14.94 -31.15
CA THR A 35 31.49 -14.08 -31.33
C THR A 35 31.78 -13.89 -32.82
N LEU A 36 32.15 -12.69 -33.29
CA LEU A 36 33.02 -12.54 -34.46
C LEU A 36 33.69 -11.16 -34.54
N TYR A 37 35.00 -11.22 -34.82
CA TYR A 37 35.99 -10.15 -34.97
C TYR A 37 35.89 -9.41 -36.32
N GLY A 38 36.30 -8.13 -36.35
CA GLY A 38 37.39 -7.67 -37.23
C GLY A 38 37.09 -6.86 -38.52
N CYS A 39 37.64 -5.63 -38.53
CA CYS A 39 38.40 -4.95 -39.62
C CYS A 39 37.74 -4.33 -40.89
N GLY A 40 38.00 -3.03 -41.13
CA GLY A 40 38.71 -2.57 -42.35
C GLY A 40 38.01 -1.67 -43.42
N ILE A 41 38.21 -0.34 -43.33
CA ILE A 41 38.82 0.59 -44.34
C ILE A 41 38.12 1.03 -45.68
N LEU A 42 38.10 2.37 -45.88
CA LEU A 42 38.17 3.31 -47.07
C LEU A 42 37.17 3.34 -48.27
N THR A 43 36.48 4.50 -48.38
CA THR A 43 36.49 5.56 -49.44
C THR A 43 36.20 5.26 -50.93
N VAL A 44 35.27 6.04 -51.55
CA VAL A 44 35.46 6.98 -52.70
C VAL A 44 34.11 7.45 -53.30
N LEU A 45 34.02 8.76 -53.56
CA LEU A 45 32.98 9.54 -54.27
C LEU A 45 32.99 9.32 -55.80
N LEU A 46 31.85 9.58 -56.48
CA LEU A 46 31.78 10.35 -57.74
C LEU A 46 30.32 10.67 -58.15
N LEU A 47 30.12 11.88 -58.69
CA LEU A 47 28.89 12.49 -59.18
C LEU A 47 28.37 11.87 -60.49
N ASN A 48 27.06 11.98 -60.76
CA ASN A 48 26.61 12.51 -62.05
C ASN A 48 25.16 13.01 -62.07
N ALA A 49 24.96 14.06 -62.86
CA ALA A 49 23.76 14.88 -63.02
C ALA A 49 22.72 14.26 -63.97
N GLY A 50 21.47 14.68 -63.84
CA GLY A 50 20.40 14.38 -64.78
C GLY A 50 19.10 15.10 -64.43
N LEU A 51 18.83 16.20 -65.16
CA LEU A 51 17.55 16.92 -65.22
C LEU A 51 16.42 15.98 -65.65
N PHE A 52 15.19 16.13 -65.15
CA PHE A 52 13.96 16.13 -65.98
C PHE A 52 12.72 16.62 -65.21
N SER A 53 12.15 17.69 -65.78
CA SER A 53 10.76 18.15 -65.89
C SER A 53 9.74 17.96 -64.75
N CYS A 54 9.24 19.12 -64.30
CA CYS A 54 8.08 19.32 -63.45
C CYS A 54 6.80 19.35 -64.31
N THR A 55 5.75 18.63 -63.91
CA THR A 55 4.36 18.90 -64.33
C THR A 55 3.48 18.91 -63.10
N SER A 56 2.84 20.05 -62.87
CA SER A 56 1.93 20.29 -61.77
C SER A 56 0.53 19.77 -62.09
N SER A 57 -0.12 19.14 -61.12
CA SER A 57 -1.57 19.09 -61.04
C SER A 57 -1.99 19.52 -59.64
N LYS A 58 -2.63 20.69 -59.56
CA LYS A 58 -3.26 21.22 -58.35
C LYS A 58 -4.44 20.31 -57.98
N GLY A 59 -4.32 19.60 -56.87
CA GLY A 59 -5.44 19.04 -56.13
C GLY A 59 -5.43 19.64 -54.73
N GLU A 60 -6.43 20.46 -54.41
CA GLU A 60 -6.69 20.91 -53.04
C GLU A 60 -7.01 19.67 -52.18
N GLN A 61 -6.04 19.22 -51.38
CA GLN A 61 -6.31 18.35 -50.26
C GLN A 61 -6.56 19.23 -49.03
N LYS A 62 -7.82 19.25 -48.55
CA LYS A 62 -8.14 19.69 -47.20
C LYS A 62 -7.28 18.88 -46.23
N GLN A 63 -6.44 19.57 -45.46
CA GLN A 63 -5.79 19.02 -44.27
C GLN A 63 -6.86 18.35 -43.41
N PRO A 64 -6.70 17.08 -42.99
CA PRO A 64 -7.53 16.57 -41.90
C PRO A 64 -7.25 17.45 -40.69
N GLU A 65 -8.31 18.00 -40.10
CA GLU A 65 -8.23 18.63 -38.79
C GLU A 65 -7.60 17.61 -37.84
N ILE A 66 -6.35 17.88 -37.45
CA ILE A 66 -5.71 17.21 -36.34
C ILE A 66 -6.54 17.65 -35.14
N SER A 67 -7.47 16.79 -34.74
CA SER A 67 -8.07 16.84 -33.41
C SER A 67 -6.90 16.88 -32.43
N ASP A 68 -6.63 18.06 -31.86
CA ASP A 68 -5.73 18.23 -30.73
C ASP A 68 -6.17 17.25 -29.65
N SER A 69 -5.52 16.09 -29.62
CA SER A 69 -5.70 15.11 -28.57
C SER A 69 -5.01 15.67 -27.33
N ILE A 70 -5.70 16.59 -26.66
CA ILE A 70 -5.40 17.02 -25.29
C ILE A 70 -5.13 15.73 -24.49
N PRO A 71 -4.01 15.62 -23.76
CA PRO A 71 -3.71 14.44 -22.96
C PRO A 71 -4.94 14.07 -22.11
N LYS A 72 -5.53 12.93 -22.44
CA LYS A 72 -6.66 12.38 -21.68
C LYS A 72 -6.11 11.95 -20.33
N SER A 73 -6.28 12.85 -19.36
CA SER A 73 -6.10 12.70 -17.91
C SER A 73 -4.68 12.72 -17.33
N HIS A 74 -4.54 13.52 -16.27
CA HIS A 74 -3.33 13.74 -15.46
C HIS A 74 -3.35 12.90 -14.16
N PHE A 75 -4.13 11.82 -14.11
CA PHE A 75 -4.39 11.05 -12.90
C PHE A 75 -3.75 9.66 -13.01
N GLY A 76 -2.80 9.36 -12.12
CA GLY A 76 -2.16 8.04 -12.04
C GLY A 76 -2.84 7.15 -11.00
N ILE A 77 -3.45 6.05 -11.44
CA ILE A 77 -3.86 4.96 -10.53
C ILE A 77 -2.64 4.07 -10.32
N ASP A 78 -2.21 3.89 -9.07
CA ASP A 78 -1.16 2.91 -8.75
C ASP A 78 -1.72 1.50 -9.02
N PRO A 79 -1.13 0.72 -9.93
CA PRO A 79 -1.67 -0.54 -10.39
C PRO A 79 -1.41 -1.72 -9.44
N SER A 80 -1.01 -1.49 -8.18
CA SER A 80 -1.00 -2.61 -7.22
C SER A 80 -2.40 -3.22 -7.16
N SER A 81 -2.55 -4.44 -7.71
CA SER A 81 -3.86 -5.06 -7.86
C SER A 81 -4.49 -5.16 -6.46
N PRO A 82 -5.71 -4.62 -6.27
CA PRO A 82 -6.39 -4.69 -4.98
C PRO A 82 -6.51 -6.16 -4.58
N ASN A 83 -6.00 -6.52 -3.39
CA ASN A 83 -6.03 -7.89 -2.89
C ASN A 83 -7.17 -8.01 -1.89
N PRO A 84 -8.22 -8.80 -2.17
CA PRO A 84 -9.33 -8.93 -1.25
C PRO A 84 -8.95 -9.69 0.03
N VAL A 85 -9.69 -9.46 1.12
CA VAL A 85 -9.60 -10.20 2.38
C VAL A 85 -10.96 -10.21 3.06
N VAL A 86 -11.28 -11.27 3.81
CA VAL A 86 -12.55 -11.35 4.54
C VAL A 86 -12.42 -10.65 5.89
N ILE A 87 -13.31 -9.71 6.17
CA ILE A 87 -13.39 -8.94 7.42
C ILE A 87 -14.84 -8.87 7.87
N GLY A 88 -15.15 -9.42 9.04
CA GLY A 88 -16.52 -9.40 9.57
C GLY A 88 -17.53 -10.10 8.65
N GLY A 89 -17.09 -11.17 7.99
CA GLY A 89 -17.86 -11.92 6.99
C GLY A 89 -18.06 -11.21 5.65
N ARG A 90 -17.39 -10.08 5.40
CA ARG A 90 -17.47 -9.35 4.12
C ARG A 90 -16.14 -9.40 3.37
N LEU A 91 -16.19 -9.59 2.06
CA LEU A 91 -15.00 -9.47 1.22
C LEU A 91 -14.65 -7.99 1.05
N MET A 92 -13.54 -7.56 1.64
CA MET A 92 -13.06 -6.19 1.60
C MET A 92 -11.82 -6.09 0.72
N THR A 93 -11.59 -4.94 0.09
CA THR A 93 -10.31 -4.65 -0.57
C THR A 93 -9.83 -3.23 -0.30
N PHE A 94 -8.51 -3.07 -0.27
CA PHE A 94 -7.79 -1.90 0.21
C PHE A 94 -6.80 -1.43 -0.86
N TYR A 95 -7.04 -0.26 -1.44
CA TYR A 95 -6.13 0.35 -2.41
C TYR A 95 -6.26 1.88 -2.39
N GLU A 96 -5.35 2.55 -3.09
CA GLU A 96 -5.28 4.01 -3.13
C GLU A 96 -5.36 4.50 -4.57
N ILE A 97 -5.96 5.67 -4.75
CA ILE A 97 -5.89 6.43 -6.00
C ILE A 97 -5.04 7.67 -5.74
N ASN A 98 -3.99 7.84 -6.53
CA ASN A 98 -3.18 9.04 -6.49
C ASN A 98 -3.71 10.06 -7.51
N PHE A 99 -3.76 11.32 -7.10
CA PHE A 99 -4.16 12.42 -7.95
C PHE A 99 -3.03 13.44 -7.97
N ASP A 100 -2.53 13.72 -9.17
CA ASP A 100 -1.49 14.71 -9.40
C ASP A 100 -2.07 15.86 -10.22
N ASN A 101 -2.01 17.08 -9.69
CA ASN A 101 -2.50 18.26 -10.39
C ASN A 101 -1.35 19.00 -11.08
N PHE A 102 -1.07 18.65 -12.33
CA PHE A 102 -0.09 19.36 -13.17
C PHE A 102 -0.63 20.62 -13.83
N THR A 103 -1.87 21.03 -13.51
CA THR A 103 -2.50 22.19 -14.14
C THR A 103 -2.19 23.46 -13.36
N LYS A 104 -2.38 24.62 -14.01
CA LYS A 104 -2.26 25.94 -13.37
C LYS A 104 -3.46 26.28 -12.46
N ASP A 105 -4.53 25.51 -12.53
CA ASP A 105 -5.77 25.75 -11.82
C ASP A 105 -5.90 24.81 -10.62
N THR A 106 -6.54 25.29 -9.56
CA THR A 106 -6.93 24.42 -8.43
C THR A 106 -7.99 23.43 -8.89
N VAL A 107 -7.83 22.17 -8.51
CA VAL A 107 -8.81 21.10 -8.72
C VAL A 107 -9.53 20.81 -7.40
N ARG A 108 -10.86 20.74 -7.43
CA ARG A 108 -11.67 20.21 -6.34
C ARG A 108 -12.21 18.84 -6.75
N LEU A 109 -11.91 17.80 -5.98
CA LEU A 109 -12.53 16.49 -6.16
C LEU A 109 -13.97 16.53 -5.62
N ASP A 110 -14.91 16.13 -6.45
CA ASP A 110 -16.34 16.20 -6.14
C ASP A 110 -16.92 14.82 -5.85
N GLY A 111 -16.44 13.81 -6.59
CA GLY A 111 -16.91 12.45 -6.47
C GLY A 111 -15.92 11.42 -6.99
N VAL A 112 -15.89 10.27 -6.33
CA VAL A 112 -15.17 9.07 -6.76
C VAL A 112 -16.13 7.89 -6.72
N LYS A 113 -16.41 7.30 -7.88
CA LYS A 113 -17.27 6.12 -8.02
C LYS A 113 -16.45 4.93 -8.51
N ILE A 114 -16.65 3.79 -7.88
CA ILE A 114 -16.00 2.53 -8.22
C ILE A 114 -17.07 1.72 -8.93
N MET A 115 -16.81 1.38 -10.17
CA MET A 115 -17.78 0.79 -11.08
C MET A 115 -17.36 -0.64 -11.42
N ASN A 116 -18.32 -1.56 -11.52
CA ASN A 116 -18.08 -2.87 -12.09
C ASN A 116 -17.91 -2.73 -13.61
N ALA A 117 -16.79 -3.19 -14.16
CA ALA A 117 -16.45 -3.03 -15.57
C ALA A 117 -17.36 -3.83 -16.53
N TYR A 118 -18.05 -4.87 -16.05
CA TYR A 118 -18.89 -5.72 -16.89
C TYR A 118 -20.32 -5.19 -17.04
N ASN A 119 -20.94 -4.79 -15.92
CA ASN A 119 -22.35 -4.40 -15.90
C ASN A 119 -22.57 -2.92 -15.58
N THR A 120 -21.50 -2.14 -15.41
CA THR A 120 -21.51 -0.69 -15.13
C THR A 120 -22.26 -0.29 -13.86
N THR A 121 -22.52 -1.23 -12.95
CA THR A 121 -23.14 -0.91 -11.65
C THR A 121 -22.10 -0.31 -10.70
N ALA A 122 -22.52 0.65 -9.89
CA ALA A 122 -21.64 1.23 -8.87
C ALA A 122 -21.46 0.25 -7.71
N ILE A 123 -20.21 -0.09 -7.39
CA ILE A 123 -19.81 -0.87 -6.23
C ILE A 123 -19.71 0.02 -4.99
N ALA A 124 -19.13 1.22 -5.16
CA ALA A 124 -19.00 2.22 -4.11
C ALA A 124 -19.02 3.63 -4.71
N SER A 125 -19.43 4.61 -3.91
CA SER A 125 -19.47 6.02 -4.30
C SER A 125 -19.11 6.89 -3.11
N PHE A 126 -18.20 7.83 -3.31
CA PHE A 126 -17.72 8.77 -2.31
C PHE A 126 -17.87 10.19 -2.83
N SER A 127 -18.50 11.07 -2.05
CA SER A 127 -18.65 12.49 -2.35
C SER A 127 -18.78 13.30 -1.05
N GLY A 128 -18.58 14.62 -1.15
CA GLY A 128 -18.70 15.54 -0.01
C GLY A 128 -17.87 15.07 1.20
N GLY A 129 -18.50 14.98 2.37
CA GLY A 129 -17.84 14.57 3.62
C GLY A 129 -17.23 13.15 3.58
N SER A 130 -17.87 12.21 2.88
CA SER A 130 -17.35 10.83 2.76
C SER A 130 -16.06 10.76 1.95
N LEU A 131 -15.92 11.62 0.93
CA LEU A 131 -14.68 11.77 0.17
C LEU A 131 -13.61 12.50 1.00
N SER A 132 -14.01 13.55 1.72
CA SER A 132 -13.10 14.32 2.59
C SER A 132 -12.43 13.47 3.67
N ALA A 133 -13.13 12.47 4.22
CA ALA A 133 -12.60 11.57 5.24
C ALA A 133 -11.46 10.68 4.71
N ILE A 134 -11.54 10.29 3.44
CA ILE A 134 -10.59 9.38 2.80
C ILE A 134 -9.56 10.10 1.91
N HIS A 135 -9.61 11.42 1.82
CA HIS A 135 -8.66 12.25 1.07
C HIS A 135 -7.53 12.77 1.97
N THR A 136 -6.28 12.62 1.49
CA THR A 136 -5.10 13.24 2.09
C THR A 136 -4.29 13.97 1.03
N LEU A 137 -3.99 15.24 1.28
CA LEU A 137 -3.03 16.00 0.49
C LEU A 137 -1.60 15.60 0.90
N LYS A 138 -0.75 15.26 -0.06
CA LYS A 138 0.63 14.82 0.23
C LYS A 138 1.52 15.99 0.68
N ASN A 139 1.23 17.20 0.20
CA ASN A 139 1.93 18.41 0.58
C ASN A 139 1.12 19.13 1.67
N LYS A 140 1.77 19.57 2.77
CA LYS A 140 1.12 20.22 3.93
C LYS A 140 0.56 21.64 3.65
N ALA A 141 0.12 21.92 2.42
CA ALA A 141 -0.59 23.16 2.13
C ALA A 141 -1.86 23.22 2.97
N ARG A 142 -2.10 24.34 3.66
CA ARG A 142 -3.32 24.59 4.44
C ARG A 142 -4.48 24.91 3.50
N VAL A 143 -4.88 23.94 2.69
CA VAL A 143 -6.04 24.03 1.81
C VAL A 143 -7.12 23.07 2.30
N GLY A 144 -8.37 23.33 1.89
CA GLY A 144 -9.50 22.49 2.28
C GLY A 144 -9.33 21.03 1.82
N LYS A 145 -10.05 20.12 2.49
CA LYS A 145 -10.17 18.73 2.03
C LYS A 145 -10.72 18.69 0.60
N ASN A 146 -10.33 17.67 -0.16
CA ASN A 146 -10.65 17.47 -1.58
C ASN A 146 -10.10 18.54 -2.53
N ILE A 147 -9.33 19.52 -2.03
CA ILE A 147 -8.67 20.52 -2.85
C ILE A 147 -7.25 20.08 -3.17
N ILE A 148 -6.91 20.12 -4.45
CA ILE A 148 -5.58 19.81 -4.98
C ILE A 148 -5.07 21.07 -5.70
N PRO A 149 -4.22 21.88 -5.05
CA PRO A 149 -3.64 23.07 -5.66
C PRO A 149 -2.79 22.75 -6.90
N PRO A 150 -2.46 23.75 -7.73
CA PRO A 150 -1.48 23.61 -8.81
C PRO A 150 -0.16 22.99 -8.31
N GLY A 151 0.36 22.00 -9.02
CA GLY A 151 1.59 21.28 -8.70
C GLY A 151 1.52 20.37 -7.48
N ALA A 152 0.34 20.20 -6.86
CA ALA A 152 0.18 19.36 -5.69
C ALA A 152 -0.29 17.94 -6.05
N SER A 153 0.02 17.00 -5.16
CA SER A 153 -0.44 15.62 -5.22
C SER A 153 -1.29 15.28 -4.01
N SER A 154 -2.26 14.40 -4.19
CA SER A 154 -3.10 13.85 -3.12
C SER A 154 -3.38 12.37 -3.32
N THR A 155 -3.92 11.75 -2.29
CA THR A 155 -4.31 10.35 -2.29
C THR A 155 -5.72 10.20 -1.74
N VAL A 156 -6.52 9.36 -2.38
CA VAL A 156 -7.79 8.85 -1.87
C VAL A 156 -7.58 7.39 -1.45
N TYR A 157 -7.82 7.09 -0.17
CA TYR A 157 -7.63 5.77 0.43
C TYR A 157 -8.96 5.01 0.42
N LEU A 158 -9.06 3.95 -0.37
CA LEU A 158 -10.31 3.24 -0.59
C LEU A 158 -10.37 1.95 0.22
N GLU A 159 -11.38 1.81 1.05
CA GLU A 159 -11.82 0.55 1.63
C GLU A 159 -13.22 0.25 1.09
N ILE A 160 -13.34 -0.83 0.31
CA ILE A 160 -14.59 -1.16 -0.33
C ILE A 160 -14.98 -2.61 -0.05
N ALA A 161 -16.26 -2.80 0.27
CA ALA A 161 -16.87 -4.11 0.28
C ALA A 161 -17.20 -4.54 -1.16
N LEU A 162 -16.76 -5.74 -1.52
CA LEU A 162 -17.01 -6.32 -2.83
C LEU A 162 -18.29 -7.17 -2.82
N PRO A 163 -19.05 -7.22 -3.93
CA PRO A 163 -20.38 -7.84 -3.97
C PRO A 163 -20.42 -9.37 -3.83
N SER A 164 -19.33 -10.11 -4.09
CA SER A 164 -19.07 -11.52 -3.66
C SER A 164 -17.83 -12.12 -4.35
N THR A 165 -17.34 -13.26 -3.85
CA THR A 165 -15.99 -13.84 -4.03
C THR A 165 -15.77 -14.79 -5.22
N SER A 166 -16.78 -15.14 -6.03
CA SER A 166 -16.66 -16.31 -6.92
C SER A 166 -16.10 -16.06 -8.31
N GLY A 167 -15.63 -14.85 -8.66
CA GLY A 167 -15.11 -14.57 -10.00
C GLY A 167 -14.12 -13.42 -10.11
N ASN A 168 -13.43 -13.37 -11.25
CA ASN A 168 -12.56 -12.27 -11.64
C ASN A 168 -13.39 -10.99 -11.79
N LEU A 169 -13.40 -10.16 -10.74
CA LEU A 169 -14.04 -8.87 -10.76
C LEU A 169 -13.10 -7.88 -11.45
N SER A 170 -13.60 -7.12 -12.41
CA SER A 170 -12.89 -5.97 -12.96
C SER A 170 -13.62 -4.69 -12.58
N ILE A 171 -12.87 -3.69 -12.14
CA ILE A 171 -13.41 -2.40 -11.73
C ILE A 171 -12.75 -1.26 -12.51
N TYR A 172 -13.47 -0.16 -12.65
CA TYR A 172 -12.92 1.11 -13.14
C TYR A 172 -13.45 2.26 -12.28
N HIS A 173 -12.83 3.43 -12.41
CA HIS A 173 -13.13 4.58 -11.55
C HIS A 173 -13.74 5.71 -12.36
N ASN A 174 -14.88 6.22 -11.93
CA ASN A 174 -15.46 7.46 -12.43
C ASN A 174 -15.19 8.58 -11.43
N ILE A 175 -14.42 9.56 -11.86
CA ILE A 175 -14.00 10.73 -11.08
C ILE A 175 -14.79 11.94 -11.56
N GLU A 176 -15.40 12.65 -10.63
CA GLU A 176 -16.02 13.96 -10.84
C GLU A 176 -15.16 15.01 -10.12
N TYR A 177 -14.82 16.09 -10.82
CA TYR A 177 -14.00 17.15 -10.28
C TYR A 177 -14.34 18.51 -10.91
N THR A 178 -14.18 19.57 -10.12
CA THR A 178 -14.37 20.95 -10.57
C THR A 178 -13.00 21.59 -10.82
N ARG A 179 -12.83 22.23 -11.98
CA ARG A 179 -11.67 23.05 -12.32
C ARG A 179 -12.14 24.28 -13.10
N SER A 180 -11.64 25.46 -12.75
CA SER A 180 -11.99 26.72 -13.43
C SER A 180 -13.51 26.98 -13.46
N LEU A 181 -14.20 26.65 -12.36
CA LEU A 181 -15.66 26.73 -12.18
C LEU A 181 -16.48 25.77 -13.06
N GLU A 182 -15.85 24.84 -13.76
CA GLU A 182 -16.52 23.84 -14.58
C GLU A 182 -16.39 22.45 -13.96
N THR A 183 -17.51 21.74 -13.85
CA THR A 183 -17.54 20.32 -13.48
C THR A 183 -17.10 19.47 -14.67
N ARG A 184 -16.20 18.52 -14.40
CA ARG A 184 -15.60 17.63 -15.38
C ARG A 184 -15.65 16.19 -14.87
N HIS A 185 -15.64 15.25 -15.80
CA HIS A 185 -15.64 13.83 -15.51
C HIS A 185 -14.45 13.13 -16.15
N PHE A 186 -13.96 12.08 -15.50
CA PHE A 186 -12.92 11.22 -15.99
C PHE A 186 -13.22 9.76 -15.65
N SER A 187 -13.03 8.85 -16.60
CA SER A 187 -13.09 7.41 -16.37
C SER A 187 -11.70 6.81 -16.52
N GLY A 188 -11.22 6.16 -15.46
CA GLY A 188 -9.95 5.45 -15.44
C GLY A 188 -9.99 4.13 -16.22
N ALA A 189 -8.81 3.56 -16.46
CA ALA A 189 -8.69 2.22 -17.02
C ALA A 189 -9.26 1.16 -16.06
N SER A 190 -9.73 0.05 -16.62
CA SER A 190 -10.17 -1.08 -15.83
C SER A 190 -8.97 -1.81 -15.20
N ILE A 191 -9.12 -2.21 -13.93
CA ILE A 191 -8.18 -3.04 -13.20
C ILE A 191 -8.87 -4.35 -12.79
N SER A 192 -8.12 -5.44 -12.79
CA SER A 192 -8.60 -6.73 -12.29
C SER A 192 -8.37 -6.83 -10.78
N ILE A 193 -9.40 -7.25 -10.07
CA ILE A 193 -9.32 -7.69 -8.69
C ILE A 193 -9.15 -9.20 -8.74
N LEU A 194 -7.96 -9.65 -8.37
CA LEU A 194 -7.65 -11.07 -8.31
C LEU A 194 -8.28 -11.68 -7.05
N PRO A 195 -8.59 -12.99 -7.07
CA PRO A 195 -8.97 -13.71 -5.86
C PRO A 195 -7.92 -13.53 -4.76
N SER A 196 -8.38 -13.49 -3.51
CA SER A 196 -7.51 -13.37 -2.34
C SER A 196 -6.51 -14.53 -2.28
N GLU A 197 -5.21 -14.22 -2.21
CA GLU A 197 -4.21 -15.16 -1.69
C GLU A 197 -4.53 -15.36 -0.20
N ARG A 198 -5.20 -16.48 0.14
CA ARG A 198 -5.59 -16.78 1.53
C ARG A 198 -4.36 -17.18 2.34
N ASN A 199 -3.60 -16.18 2.79
CA ASN A 199 -2.50 -16.35 3.74
C ASN A 199 -3.09 -16.65 5.12
N ILE A 200 -3.30 -17.94 5.40
CA ILE A 200 -3.86 -18.41 6.67
C ILE A 200 -2.71 -18.54 7.68
N LEU A 201 -2.75 -17.69 8.69
CA LEU A 201 -1.73 -17.54 9.71
C LEU A 201 -2.20 -18.13 11.04
N GLY A 202 -1.26 -18.71 11.79
CA GLY A 202 -1.44 -18.90 13.22
C GLY A 202 -1.41 -17.59 14.00
N PRO A 203 -1.68 -17.63 15.31
CA PRO A 203 -1.64 -16.45 16.15
C PRO A 203 -0.20 -15.92 16.30
N PRO A 204 0.03 -14.59 16.23
CA PRO A 204 1.35 -13.99 16.44
C PRO A 204 1.66 -13.78 17.93
N LEU A 205 0.68 -14.02 18.81
CA LEU A 205 0.72 -13.80 20.25
C LEU A 205 -0.02 -14.94 20.95
N GLY A 206 0.37 -15.25 22.19
CA GLY A 206 -0.33 -16.24 23.00
C GLY A 206 -1.71 -15.80 23.50
N GLU A 207 -2.30 -16.64 24.35
CA GLU A 207 -3.58 -16.37 24.98
C GLU A 207 -3.63 -15.00 25.69
N GLY A 208 -4.74 -14.30 25.50
CA GLY A 208 -4.98 -13.00 26.13
C GLY A 208 -6.12 -12.24 25.46
N LEU A 209 -6.54 -11.15 26.08
CA LEU A 209 -7.45 -10.19 25.46
C LEU A 209 -6.61 -9.17 24.71
N TRP A 210 -6.65 -9.22 23.39
CA TRP A 210 -5.87 -8.37 22.51
C TRP A 210 -6.79 -7.45 21.74
N ALA A 211 -6.58 -6.15 21.84
CA ALA A 211 -7.18 -5.21 20.91
C ALA A 211 -6.43 -5.29 19.57
N ALA A 212 -7.16 -5.55 18.48
CA ALA A 212 -6.65 -5.46 17.12
C ALA A 212 -6.81 -4.02 16.64
N VAL A 213 -5.79 -3.19 16.86
CA VAL A 213 -5.86 -1.74 16.67
C VAL A 213 -5.41 -1.38 15.27
N TYR A 214 -6.35 -0.85 14.51
CA TYR A 214 -6.15 -0.13 13.26
C TYR A 214 -7.48 0.54 12.93
N ASP A 215 -7.47 1.63 12.18
CA ASP A 215 -8.70 2.22 11.64
C ASP A 215 -8.39 2.89 10.30
N PRO A 216 -9.20 2.62 9.27
CA PRO A 216 -9.00 3.23 7.95
C PRO A 216 -9.17 4.76 7.92
N ASN A 217 -9.90 5.33 8.87
CA ASN A 217 -10.22 6.76 8.91
C ASN A 217 -9.20 7.60 9.69
N TRP A 218 -8.25 6.98 10.39
CA TRP A 218 -7.25 7.73 11.15
C TRP A 218 -6.23 8.36 10.23
N GLU A 219 -6.11 9.69 10.26
CA GLU A 219 -5.19 10.46 9.41
C GLU A 219 -3.71 10.07 9.59
N ARG A 220 -3.37 9.49 10.74
CA ARG A 220 -2.03 8.99 11.08
C ARG A 220 -2.00 7.48 11.37
N GLY A 221 -3.07 6.75 11.00
CA GLY A 221 -3.08 5.29 11.11
C GLY A 221 -2.11 4.66 10.10
N HIS A 222 -1.78 3.38 10.29
CA HIS A 222 -0.73 2.69 9.52
C HIS A 222 -0.98 2.77 8.01
N ARG A 223 -2.26 2.80 7.62
CA ARG A 223 -2.71 2.92 6.23
C ARG A 223 -2.53 4.32 5.61
N ARG A 224 -2.20 5.35 6.39
CA ARG A 224 -1.99 6.73 5.93
C ARG A 224 -0.53 7.17 6.01
N VAL A 225 0.37 6.28 6.44
CA VAL A 225 1.81 6.57 6.58
C VAL A 225 2.57 5.85 5.47
N GLN A 226 3.01 6.61 4.47
CA GLN A 226 3.86 6.12 3.39
C GLN A 226 5.33 6.30 3.77
N TYR A 227 6.16 5.30 3.44
CA TYR A 227 7.59 5.35 3.61
C TYR A 227 8.26 5.49 2.24
N ILE A 228 9.27 6.35 2.13
CA ILE A 228 10.10 6.44 0.94
C ILE A 228 11.32 5.57 1.15
N VAL A 229 11.43 4.48 0.41
CA VAL A 229 12.59 3.57 0.42
C VAL A 229 13.06 3.40 -1.01
N ASP A 230 14.36 3.60 -1.25
CA ASP A 230 14.99 3.58 -2.57
C ASP A 230 14.30 4.51 -3.58
N GLY A 231 13.89 5.70 -3.12
CA GLY A 231 13.24 6.72 -3.94
C GLY A 231 11.80 6.40 -4.35
N LYS A 232 11.20 5.33 -3.82
CA LYS A 232 9.82 4.92 -4.12
C LYS A 232 8.94 4.97 -2.85
N PRO A 233 7.70 5.49 -2.93
CA PRO A 233 6.74 5.37 -1.84
C PRO A 233 6.23 3.95 -1.70
N TRP A 234 6.10 3.51 -0.46
CA TRP A 234 5.56 2.21 -0.06
C TRP A 234 4.54 2.38 1.06
N LEU A 235 3.53 1.51 1.07
CA LEU A 235 2.56 1.42 2.16
C LEU A 235 2.62 0.03 2.85
N PRO A 236 3.63 -0.22 3.70
CA PRO A 236 3.75 -1.48 4.44
C PRO A 236 2.57 -1.69 5.39
N GLY A 237 2.13 -0.61 6.03
CA GLY A 237 1.03 -0.58 7.00
C GLY A 237 -0.38 -0.82 6.43
N ARG A 238 -0.54 -1.18 5.14
CA ARG A 238 -1.84 -1.34 4.48
C ARG A 238 -2.78 -2.32 5.19
N TYR A 239 -2.21 -3.42 5.69
CA TYR A 239 -2.92 -4.47 6.43
C TYR A 239 -2.26 -4.73 7.80
N ALA A 240 -1.53 -3.74 8.33
CA ALA A 240 -0.87 -3.90 9.63
C ALA A 240 -1.86 -3.79 10.78
N ILE A 241 -1.67 -4.61 11.81
CA ILE A 241 -2.40 -4.55 13.06
C ILE A 241 -1.43 -4.28 14.19
N ASP A 242 -1.79 -3.33 15.05
CA ASP A 242 -1.14 -3.16 16.34
C ASP A 242 -1.94 -3.94 17.39
N PHE A 243 -1.31 -4.94 18.00
CA PHE A 243 -1.93 -5.72 19.07
C PHE A 243 -1.56 -5.18 20.44
N ILE A 244 -2.58 -4.70 21.17
CA ILE A 244 -2.42 -4.16 22.53
C ILE A 244 -3.16 -5.07 23.51
N LYS A 245 -2.44 -5.61 24.51
CA LYS A 245 -3.06 -6.46 25.53
C LYS A 245 -3.90 -5.64 26.49
N MET A 246 -5.06 -6.18 26.88
CA MET A 246 -5.98 -5.54 27.80
C MET A 246 -6.39 -6.49 28.93
N ASP A 247 -6.84 -5.92 30.04
CA ASP A 247 -7.59 -6.65 31.06
C ASP A 247 -9.11 -6.63 30.78
N GLU A 248 -9.89 -7.34 31.60
CA GLU A 248 -11.35 -7.42 31.48
C GLU A 248 -12.07 -6.08 31.70
N LYS A 249 -11.39 -5.06 32.21
CA LYS A 249 -11.92 -3.71 32.45
C LYS A 249 -11.59 -2.74 31.31
N GLY A 250 -10.87 -3.20 30.28
CA GLY A 250 -10.45 -2.36 29.16
C GLY A 250 -9.26 -1.45 29.50
N LYS A 251 -8.42 -1.81 30.47
CA LYS A 251 -7.13 -1.16 30.72
C LYS A 251 -6.02 -1.93 30.01
N TYR A 252 -5.05 -1.21 29.43
CA TYR A 252 -3.86 -1.80 28.80
C TYR A 252 -2.62 -1.81 29.73
N ALA A 253 -2.72 -1.12 30.89
CA ALA A 253 -1.68 -1.08 31.90
C ALA A 253 -2.27 -1.14 33.32
N LYS A 254 -1.46 -1.62 34.26
CA LYS A 254 -1.76 -1.64 35.69
C LYS A 254 -1.03 -0.51 36.40
N GLY A 255 -1.77 0.47 36.91
CA GLY A 255 -1.20 1.60 37.63
C GLY A 255 -0.71 2.69 36.67
N ASP A 256 0.52 3.16 36.85
CA ASP A 256 1.10 4.23 36.05
C ASP A 256 1.40 3.75 34.62
N GLU A 257 0.70 4.31 33.63
CA GLU A 257 0.87 3.98 32.22
C GLU A 257 2.17 4.52 31.62
N ASP A 258 2.83 5.48 32.27
CA ASP A 258 4.13 5.98 31.82
C ASP A 258 5.21 4.90 31.95
N GLN A 259 5.07 3.96 32.88
CA GLN A 259 6.04 2.87 33.09
C GLN A 259 5.76 1.69 32.15
N ILE A 260 6.67 1.38 31.23
CA ILE A 260 6.42 0.31 30.24
C ILE A 260 6.18 -1.06 30.87
N LYS A 261 6.81 -1.34 32.01
CA LYS A 261 6.66 -2.59 32.77
C LYS A 261 5.25 -2.82 33.32
N ASN A 262 4.45 -1.75 33.41
CA ASN A 262 3.08 -1.82 33.89
C ASN A 262 2.10 -2.21 32.79
N TRP A 263 2.50 -2.16 31.52
CA TRP A 263 1.67 -2.55 30.38
C TRP A 263 1.48 -4.07 30.36
N TYR A 264 0.24 -4.53 30.23
CA TYR A 264 -0.07 -5.96 30.26
C TYR A 264 0.57 -6.74 29.11
N GLY A 265 0.78 -6.09 27.97
CA GLY A 265 1.40 -6.70 26.80
C GLY A 265 2.93 -6.78 26.88
N TYR A 266 3.58 -5.91 27.65
CA TYR A 266 5.03 -5.83 27.68
C TYR A 266 5.66 -7.13 28.20
N GLY A 267 6.55 -7.71 27.40
CA GLY A 267 7.18 -9.00 27.69
C GLY A 267 6.32 -10.24 27.34
N ALA A 268 5.14 -10.08 26.76
CA ALA A 268 4.35 -11.21 26.27
C ALA A 268 5.09 -11.95 25.14
N ASP A 269 4.91 -13.28 25.09
CA ASP A 269 5.52 -14.11 24.05
C ASP A 269 4.98 -13.75 22.66
N VAL A 270 5.91 -13.59 21.72
CA VAL A 270 5.64 -13.40 20.29
C VAL A 270 5.90 -14.73 19.58
N LEU A 271 4.94 -15.15 18.76
CA LEU A 271 4.87 -16.48 18.17
C LEU A 271 5.07 -16.43 16.65
N ALA A 272 5.78 -17.41 16.10
CA ALA A 272 5.85 -17.62 14.66
C ALA A 272 4.46 -17.98 14.10
N VAL A 273 4.00 -17.25 13.08
CA VAL A 273 2.66 -17.41 12.51
C VAL A 273 2.55 -18.57 11.52
N GLN A 274 3.68 -19.10 11.08
CA GLN A 274 3.81 -20.15 10.08
C GLN A 274 5.12 -20.91 10.29
N ASP A 275 5.22 -22.09 9.70
CA ASP A 275 6.51 -22.73 9.48
C ASP A 275 7.28 -21.86 8.49
N ALA A 276 8.44 -21.35 8.91
CA ALA A 276 9.08 -20.26 8.18
C ALA A 276 10.60 -20.26 8.35
N TYR A 277 11.27 -19.53 7.45
CA TYR A 277 12.69 -19.20 7.53
C TYR A 277 12.86 -17.79 8.11
N VAL A 278 13.77 -17.61 9.06
CA VAL A 278 14.16 -16.30 9.57
C VAL A 278 15.07 -15.63 8.53
N ILE A 279 14.61 -14.53 7.94
CA ILE A 279 15.33 -13.82 6.89
C ILE A 279 16.15 -12.65 7.44
N ALA A 280 15.62 -11.95 8.43
CA ALA A 280 16.28 -10.81 9.03
C ALA A 280 15.90 -10.68 10.51
N VAL A 281 16.84 -10.20 11.32
CA VAL A 281 16.56 -9.73 12.69
C VAL A 281 17.27 -8.40 12.92
N ASP A 282 16.63 -7.49 13.64
CA ASP A 282 17.28 -6.29 14.17
C ASP A 282 17.15 -6.29 15.68
N THR A 283 18.30 -6.22 16.36
CA THR A 283 18.42 -6.21 17.83
C THR A 283 19.11 -4.95 18.33
N THR A 284 19.29 -3.93 17.48
CA THR A 284 20.15 -2.77 17.74
C THR A 284 19.49 -1.68 18.58
N PHE A 285 18.17 -1.79 18.81
CA PHE A 285 17.42 -0.78 19.54
C PHE A 285 17.35 -1.08 21.04
N THR A 286 17.52 -0.01 21.81
CA THR A 286 17.19 0.06 23.23
C THR A 286 15.82 0.71 23.43
N GLU A 287 15.20 0.49 24.58
CA GLU A 287 13.95 1.15 24.97
C GLU A 287 14.13 1.97 26.26
N SER A 288 13.37 3.05 26.38
CA SER A 288 13.24 3.81 27.63
C SER A 288 12.35 3.03 28.60
N PRO A 289 12.62 3.05 29.93
CA PRO A 289 11.72 2.44 30.90
C PRO A 289 10.36 3.18 31.00
N THR A 290 10.28 4.40 30.44
CA THR A 290 9.06 5.20 30.42
C THR A 290 8.67 5.70 29.03
N LEU A 291 7.39 5.97 28.82
CA LEU A 291 6.87 6.58 27.59
C LEU A 291 7.34 8.04 27.46
N SER A 292 7.32 8.79 28.56
CA SER A 292 7.81 10.17 28.65
C SER A 292 9.30 10.32 28.30
N GLY A 293 10.09 9.28 28.53
CA GLY A 293 11.51 9.21 28.16
C GLY A 293 11.76 8.63 26.77
N HIS A 294 10.72 8.29 26.02
CA HIS A 294 10.86 7.73 24.67
C HIS A 294 11.43 8.77 23.71
N LYS A 295 12.35 8.33 22.86
CA LYS A 295 13.03 9.19 21.91
C LYS A 295 12.28 9.16 20.58
N ASP A 296 12.24 10.31 19.91
CA ASP A 296 11.78 10.34 18.52
C ASP A 296 12.78 9.60 17.62
N TYR A 297 12.28 8.66 16.83
CA TYR A 297 13.05 7.96 15.81
C TYR A 297 12.77 8.55 14.43
N SER A 298 13.80 8.56 13.58
CA SER A 298 13.60 8.90 12.17
C SER A 298 12.72 7.84 11.48
N PRO A 299 12.03 8.17 10.37
CA PRO A 299 11.15 7.22 9.68
C PRO A 299 11.82 5.90 9.31
N GLU A 300 13.11 5.91 8.97
CA GLU A 300 13.89 4.73 8.58
C GLU A 300 14.13 3.77 9.76
N ARG A 301 13.96 4.27 10.98
CA ARG A 301 14.14 3.52 12.23
C ARG A 301 12.81 3.19 12.91
N ALA A 302 11.69 3.34 12.19
CA ALA A 302 10.35 3.18 12.75
C ALA A 302 10.10 1.79 13.34
N THR A 303 10.69 0.74 12.75
CA THR A 303 10.44 -0.66 13.11
C THR A 303 10.88 -1.05 14.52
N GLY A 304 11.90 -0.37 15.05
CA GLY A 304 12.59 -0.82 16.25
C GLY A 304 13.28 -2.17 16.03
N ASN A 305 13.42 -2.94 17.10
CA ASN A 305 13.84 -4.34 16.99
C ASN A 305 12.74 -5.14 16.30
N TYR A 306 13.12 -5.95 15.31
CA TYR A 306 12.15 -6.74 14.56
C TYR A 306 12.67 -8.12 14.17
N ILE A 307 11.74 -9.00 13.84
CA ILE A 307 12.00 -10.27 13.15
C ILE A 307 11.27 -10.25 11.80
N CYS A 308 11.94 -10.70 10.75
CA CYS A 308 11.36 -10.97 9.44
C CYS A 308 11.35 -12.48 9.18
N LEU A 309 10.17 -13.08 9.09
CA LEU A 309 9.98 -14.48 8.70
C LEU A 309 9.58 -14.56 7.24
N TYR A 310 10.02 -15.60 6.53
CA TYR A 310 9.60 -15.94 5.19
C TYR A 310 8.95 -17.31 5.13
N PHE A 311 7.75 -17.34 4.57
CA PHE A 311 7.02 -18.54 4.19
C PHE A 311 6.48 -18.31 2.76
N PRO A 312 6.33 -19.36 1.95
CA PRO A 312 6.31 -19.28 0.48
C PRO A 312 5.62 -18.04 -0.12
N GLY A 313 6.44 -17.10 -0.61
CA GLY A 313 5.99 -15.91 -1.32
C GLY A 313 5.66 -14.68 -0.46
N PHE A 314 5.82 -14.74 0.86
CA PHE A 314 5.51 -13.64 1.78
C PHE A 314 6.53 -13.47 2.89
N PHE A 315 6.64 -12.23 3.35
CA PHE A 315 7.45 -11.84 4.51
C PHE A 315 6.52 -11.38 5.61
N ALA A 316 6.63 -11.96 6.80
CA ALA A 316 5.96 -11.50 8.02
C ALA A 316 6.92 -10.69 8.87
N PHE A 317 6.49 -9.50 9.28
CA PHE A 317 7.26 -8.62 10.14
C PHE A 317 6.63 -8.52 11.52
N TYR A 318 7.49 -8.64 12.53
CA TYR A 318 7.16 -8.51 13.94
C TYR A 318 8.00 -7.37 14.49
N GLU A 319 7.38 -6.23 14.78
CA GLU A 319 8.09 -4.99 15.12
C GLU A 319 7.90 -4.59 16.59
N HIS A 320 8.66 -3.59 17.02
CA HIS A 320 8.69 -3.07 18.39
C HIS A 320 9.08 -4.12 19.45
N LEU A 321 9.93 -5.08 19.09
CA LEU A 321 10.31 -6.18 19.98
C LEU A 321 11.20 -5.73 21.14
N LYS A 322 11.13 -6.47 22.25
CA LYS A 322 11.87 -6.14 23.47
C LYS A 322 13.37 -6.39 23.28
N PRO A 323 14.26 -5.46 23.70
CA PRO A 323 15.70 -5.65 23.64
C PRO A 323 16.15 -6.93 24.35
N GLY A 324 17.04 -7.70 23.71
CA GLY A 324 17.57 -8.95 24.25
C GLY A 324 16.58 -10.12 24.32
N SER A 325 15.37 -9.98 23.76
CA SER A 325 14.34 -11.04 23.81
C SER A 325 14.27 -11.93 22.58
N ILE A 326 14.85 -11.52 21.44
CA ILE A 326 14.82 -12.27 20.18
C ILE A 326 15.61 -13.58 20.37
N LYS A 327 14.92 -14.72 20.17
CA LYS A 327 15.42 -16.09 20.42
C LYS A 327 15.93 -16.79 19.17
N VAL A 328 15.81 -16.13 18.02
CA VAL A 328 16.10 -16.70 16.70
C VAL A 328 17.17 -15.89 15.99
N LYS A 329 17.80 -16.49 14.97
CA LYS A 329 18.83 -15.85 14.14
C LYS A 329 18.54 -16.05 12.66
N GLU A 330 19.08 -15.16 11.82
CA GLU A 330 19.00 -15.29 10.36
C GLU A 330 19.45 -16.68 9.89
N GLY A 331 18.69 -17.25 8.94
CA GLY A 331 18.90 -18.59 8.39
C GLY A 331 18.29 -19.73 9.22
N GLN A 332 17.78 -19.47 10.43
CA GLN A 332 17.06 -20.46 11.23
C GLN A 332 15.68 -20.77 10.64
N THR A 333 15.21 -22.01 10.77
CA THR A 333 13.81 -22.37 10.57
C THR A 333 13.05 -22.33 11.89
N VAL A 334 11.81 -21.85 11.87
CA VAL A 334 10.90 -21.84 13.01
C VAL A 334 9.61 -22.60 12.67
N ALA A 335 9.01 -23.22 13.67
CA ALA A 335 7.70 -23.86 13.53
C ALA A 335 6.57 -22.88 13.89
N LYS A 336 5.39 -23.02 13.26
CA LYS A 336 4.19 -22.28 13.65
C LYS A 336 3.91 -22.47 15.15
N GLY A 337 3.71 -21.38 15.88
CA GLY A 337 3.48 -21.34 17.32
C GLY A 337 4.76 -21.33 18.18
N GLU A 338 5.94 -21.44 17.57
CA GLU A 338 7.22 -21.30 18.29
C GLU A 338 7.38 -19.89 18.86
N VAL A 339 7.84 -19.78 20.11
CA VAL A 339 8.15 -18.49 20.74
C VAL A 339 9.47 -17.96 20.18
N ILE A 340 9.40 -16.85 19.43
CA ILE A 340 10.55 -16.28 18.71
C ILE A 340 11.11 -15.00 19.36
N ALA A 341 10.31 -14.29 20.16
CA ALA A 341 10.70 -13.08 20.88
C ALA A 341 9.72 -12.74 22.01
N SER A 342 9.90 -11.56 22.61
CA SER A 342 8.91 -10.93 23.48
C SER A 342 8.53 -9.54 22.97
N LEU A 343 7.26 -9.17 23.17
CA LEU A 343 6.71 -7.85 22.86
C LEU A 343 7.43 -6.77 23.67
N GLY A 344 7.84 -5.68 23.03
CA GLY A 344 8.59 -4.58 23.66
C GLY A 344 8.03 -3.19 23.36
N TYR A 345 8.94 -2.21 23.35
CA TYR A 345 8.65 -0.80 23.14
C TYR A 345 9.77 -0.07 22.37
N THR A 346 10.30 -0.71 21.33
CA THR A 346 11.39 -0.14 20.51
C THR A 346 10.87 0.46 19.21
N GLY A 347 11.64 1.37 18.59
CA GLY A 347 11.23 2.03 17.33
C GLY A 347 10.28 3.19 17.56
N ASN A 348 9.55 3.60 16.51
CA ASN A 348 8.60 4.72 16.59
C ASN A 348 7.24 4.22 17.09
N THR A 349 7.02 4.30 18.40
CA THR A 349 5.83 3.73 19.06
C THR A 349 5.36 4.61 20.22
N THR A 350 4.05 4.65 20.45
CA THR A 350 3.43 5.42 21.55
C THR A 350 3.21 4.61 22.82
N GLY A 351 3.40 3.29 22.79
CA GLY A 351 3.34 2.41 23.95
C GLY A 351 3.59 0.93 23.59
N PRO A 352 3.85 0.04 24.56
CA PRO A 352 4.03 -1.39 24.31
C PRO A 352 2.89 -2.03 23.50
N HIS A 353 3.21 -2.47 22.28
CA HIS A 353 2.33 -3.24 21.39
C HIS A 353 3.16 -4.10 20.43
N LEU A 354 2.53 -5.09 19.78
CA LEU A 354 3.12 -5.78 18.63
C LEU A 354 2.55 -5.17 17.36
N HIS A 355 3.39 -4.55 16.54
CA HIS A 355 3.03 -4.21 15.17
C HIS A 355 3.33 -5.42 14.29
N PHE A 356 2.31 -5.91 13.57
CA PHE A 356 2.40 -7.09 12.72
C PHE A 356 1.84 -6.81 11.34
N HIS A 357 2.57 -7.19 10.29
CA HIS A 357 2.10 -7.11 8.92
C HIS A 357 2.77 -8.15 8.00
N LEU A 358 2.15 -8.40 6.84
CA LEU A 358 2.75 -9.16 5.75
C LEU A 358 3.15 -8.25 4.57
N ALA A 359 4.16 -8.66 3.81
CA ALA A 359 4.57 -8.01 2.58
C ALA A 359 5.07 -9.02 1.53
N LYS A 360 5.34 -8.58 0.29
CA LYS A 360 6.00 -9.40 -0.76
C LYS A 360 7.52 -9.20 -0.82
N GLY A 361 8.05 -8.13 -0.23
CA GLY A 361 9.47 -7.84 -0.15
C GLY A 361 10.01 -8.02 1.28
N LYS A 362 11.33 -8.26 1.37
CA LYS A 362 12.05 -8.43 2.65
C LYS A 362 12.30 -7.13 3.43
N SER A 363 12.00 -5.97 2.84
CA SER A 363 12.14 -4.68 3.50
C SER A 363 10.87 -4.36 4.29
N PRO A 364 10.93 -4.17 5.62
CA PRO A 364 9.74 -3.90 6.45
C PRO A 364 9.06 -2.59 6.05
N LEU A 365 9.84 -1.57 5.68
CA LEU A 365 9.32 -0.26 5.29
C LEU A 365 9.24 -0.06 3.77
N GLY A 366 9.96 -0.88 3.00
CA GLY A 366 10.13 -0.75 1.55
C GLY A 366 9.36 -1.80 0.73
N SER A 367 8.18 -2.21 1.20
CA SER A 367 7.31 -3.16 0.51
C SER A 367 5.84 -2.85 0.75
N GLU A 368 4.99 -3.17 -0.24
CA GLU A 368 3.54 -3.07 -0.07
C GLU A 368 3.02 -4.12 0.92
N GLY A 369 2.20 -3.66 1.87
CA GLY A 369 1.48 -4.53 2.79
C GLY A 369 0.53 -5.46 2.05
N LYS A 370 0.41 -6.71 2.53
CA LYS A 370 -0.42 -7.75 1.95
C LYS A 370 -1.46 -8.27 2.93
N PRO A 371 -2.64 -8.66 2.44
CA PRO A 371 -3.67 -9.22 3.30
C PRO A 371 -3.25 -10.58 3.85
N TYR A 372 -3.82 -10.89 5.00
CA TYR A 372 -3.76 -12.19 5.63
C TYR A 372 -5.03 -12.44 6.41
N VAL A 373 -5.20 -13.67 6.89
CA VAL A 373 -6.26 -14.04 7.82
C VAL A 373 -5.66 -14.91 8.90
N PHE A 374 -6.27 -14.92 10.08
CA PHE A 374 -5.91 -15.91 11.09
C PHE A 374 -6.74 -17.17 10.90
N ASP A 375 -6.14 -18.33 11.16
CA ASP A 375 -6.83 -19.62 11.15
C ASP A 375 -8.04 -19.61 12.07
N GLN A 376 -7.86 -19.05 13.28
CA GLN A 376 -8.91 -18.88 14.25
C GLN A 376 -8.60 -17.76 15.27
N PHE A 377 -9.64 -17.08 15.74
CA PHE A 377 -9.63 -16.31 16.99
C PHE A 377 -11.03 -16.24 17.60
N THR A 378 -11.11 -15.99 18.90
CA THR A 378 -12.39 -15.70 19.56
C THR A 378 -12.61 -14.20 19.61
N LEU A 379 -13.69 -13.72 18.98
CA LEU A 379 -14.14 -12.34 19.08
C LEU A 379 -14.88 -12.12 20.41
N MET A 380 -14.40 -11.17 21.20
CA MET A 380 -14.87 -10.88 22.56
C MET A 380 -15.79 -9.65 22.61
N GLY A 381 -15.50 -8.64 21.80
CA GLY A 381 -16.22 -7.37 21.77
C GLY A 381 -15.53 -6.33 20.90
N LYS A 382 -15.93 -5.06 21.01
CA LYS A 382 -15.38 -3.97 20.19
C LYS A 382 -15.47 -2.60 20.84
N TYR A 383 -14.64 -1.69 20.37
CA TYR A 383 -14.81 -0.24 20.57
C TYR A 383 -15.45 0.38 19.32
N ASP A 384 -16.72 0.78 19.43
CA ASP A 384 -17.39 1.57 18.38
C ASP A 384 -16.87 3.02 18.35
N ASP A 385 -16.50 3.53 19.52
CA ASP A 385 -15.81 4.80 19.71
C ASP A 385 -14.45 4.52 20.34
N PHE A 386 -13.39 4.65 19.54
CA PHE A 386 -12.04 4.37 20.00
C PHE A 386 -11.50 5.42 20.99
N SER A 387 -12.14 6.58 21.14
CA SER A 387 -11.73 7.58 22.14
C SER A 387 -11.85 7.08 23.59
N LYS A 388 -12.62 6.00 23.78
CA LYS A 388 -12.83 5.28 25.04
C LYS A 388 -11.78 4.20 25.33
N PHE A 389 -10.94 3.86 24.36
CA PHE A 389 -9.88 2.87 24.50
C PHE A 389 -8.99 3.19 25.70
N GLY A 390 -8.76 2.20 26.58
CA GLY A 390 -7.99 2.40 27.83
C GLY A 390 -8.72 3.16 28.94
N LYS A 391 -9.86 3.81 28.66
CA LYS A 391 -10.64 4.59 29.63
C LYS A 391 -11.82 3.81 30.16
N GLU A 392 -12.53 3.15 29.25
CA GLU A 392 -13.70 2.32 29.52
C GLU A 392 -13.51 0.91 28.96
N ARG A 393 -14.29 -0.03 29.48
CA ARG A 393 -14.38 -1.38 28.90
C ARG A 393 -15.06 -1.34 27.54
N TRP A 394 -14.61 -2.20 26.61
CA TRP A 394 -15.26 -2.39 25.31
C TRP A 394 -16.72 -2.84 25.46
N THR A 395 -17.46 -2.72 24.36
CA THR A 395 -18.85 -3.21 24.26
C THR A 395 -18.86 -4.69 23.89
N ASP A 396 -19.61 -5.49 24.63
CA ASP A 396 -19.77 -6.92 24.35
C ASP A 396 -20.61 -7.17 23.09
N LEU A 397 -20.41 -8.33 22.48
CA LEU A 397 -21.19 -8.76 21.33
C LEU A 397 -22.62 -9.13 21.75
N LYS A 398 -23.63 -8.66 20.98
CA LYS A 398 -25.04 -9.01 21.21
C LYS A 398 -25.32 -10.52 21.23
N LYS A 399 -24.55 -11.32 20.47
CA LYS A 399 -24.71 -12.78 20.35
C LYS A 399 -23.69 -13.56 21.19
N GLY A 400 -23.02 -12.91 22.16
CA GLY A 400 -21.95 -13.52 22.93
C GLY A 400 -20.67 -13.73 22.12
N LYS A 401 -19.67 -14.36 22.74
CA LYS A 401 -18.35 -14.63 22.14
C LYS A 401 -18.51 -15.50 20.88
N ARG A 402 -17.74 -15.21 19.83
CA ARG A 402 -17.80 -15.94 18.56
C ARG A 402 -16.42 -16.42 18.14
N ILE A 403 -16.32 -17.69 17.78
CA ILE A 403 -15.13 -18.21 17.10
C ILE A 403 -15.21 -17.78 15.64
N ILE A 404 -14.19 -17.06 15.18
CA ILE A 404 -14.02 -16.61 13.80
C ILE A 404 -12.88 -17.41 13.21
N LYS A 405 -13.01 -17.85 11.95
CA LYS A 405 -12.01 -18.65 11.23
C LYS A 405 -11.72 -18.04 9.88
N GLU A 406 -10.46 -18.07 9.46
CA GLU A 406 -10.01 -17.58 8.16
C GLU A 406 -10.49 -16.15 7.84
N GLU A 407 -10.52 -15.27 8.85
CA GLU A 407 -10.79 -13.84 8.67
C GLU A 407 -9.65 -12.98 9.21
N PHE A 408 -9.55 -11.77 8.67
CA PHE A 408 -8.77 -10.70 9.26
C PHE A 408 -9.64 -10.03 10.34
N PRO A 409 -9.11 -9.78 11.56
CA PRO A 409 -9.89 -9.17 12.64
C PRO A 409 -10.47 -7.83 12.20
N VAL A 410 -11.74 -7.58 12.53
CA VAL A 410 -12.36 -6.26 12.34
C VAL A 410 -11.60 -5.23 13.19
N SER A 411 -11.44 -4.02 12.67
CA SER A 411 -10.80 -2.89 13.36
C SER A 411 -11.32 -2.69 14.77
N ASN A 412 -10.41 -2.46 15.71
CA ASN A 412 -10.72 -2.08 17.09
C ASN A 412 -11.59 -3.10 17.84
N THR A 413 -11.49 -4.36 17.44
CA THR A 413 -12.10 -5.48 18.16
C THR A 413 -11.18 -6.04 19.22
N ILE A 414 -11.78 -6.62 20.25
CA ILE A 414 -11.08 -7.41 21.26
C ILE A 414 -11.18 -8.87 20.86
N ILE A 415 -10.04 -9.51 20.69
CA ILE A 415 -9.91 -10.90 20.29
C ILE A 415 -9.11 -11.69 21.32
N ASN A 416 -9.26 -13.02 21.30
CA ASN A 416 -8.43 -13.94 22.05
C ASN A 416 -7.94 -15.06 21.11
N PHE A 417 -6.63 -15.27 21.08
CA PHE A 417 -5.97 -16.38 20.41
C PHE A 417 -5.96 -17.59 21.37
N ARG A 418 -6.97 -18.45 21.24
CA ARG A 418 -7.14 -19.70 21.98
C ARG A 418 -7.43 -20.85 21.04
#